data_AF-A0A0R0G4B9-F1
#
_entry.id   AF-A0A0R0G4B9-F1
#
_cell.length_a   1.000
_cell.length_b   1.000
_cell.length_c   1.000
_cell.angle_alpha   90.00
_cell.angle_beta   90.00
_cell.angle_gamma   90.00
#
_symmetry.space_group_name_H-M   'P 1'
#
loop_
_entity.id
_entity.type
_entity.pdbx_description
1 polymer ?
#
loop_
_entity_poly.entity_id
_entity_poly.type
_entity_poly.pdbx_seq_one_letter_code
_entity_poly.pdbx_strand_id
1 'polypeptide(L)'
;MDRPHVYAMADAAYNEMMRDEANQSIIISGESGSGKTETAKIVMQYLAALGGGCSGIENEVLLTNFILEAFGNAKTSKNDNSSRFGKLIEIHFSTMGKICGAKIQTSVTNAALVMGCSSHELMEALSTHKIQAGKDTITKTLTLWQAIDARHALAKFIYASLFDWLIEQVNKSLEVGKRRTGRSISILDIYGFESFQNNNFEQFCINYANERLQQNFNWHLFKLEQEVINYVKL
;
A
#
# COMPACT_ATOMS: atom_id res chain seq x y z
N MET A 1 45.95 -9.05 -4.63
CA MET A 1 44.86 -8.44 -3.83
C MET A 1 43.95 -7.75 -4.82
N ASP A 2 42.80 -8.35 -5.10
CA ASP A 2 41.81 -7.71 -5.96
C ASP A 2 41.20 -6.51 -5.24
N ARG A 3 40.95 -5.44 -6.02
CA ARG A 3 40.37 -4.20 -5.49
C ARG A 3 38.96 -4.50 -4.96
N PRO A 4 38.54 -3.88 -3.85
CA PRO A 4 37.20 -4.10 -3.29
C PRO A 4 36.14 -3.76 -4.34
N HIS A 5 35.33 -4.76 -4.70
CA HIS A 5 34.29 -4.66 -5.71
C HIS A 5 33.08 -5.49 -5.27
N VAL A 6 31.88 -5.07 -5.66
CA VAL A 6 30.61 -5.77 -5.34
C VAL A 6 30.63 -7.23 -5.84
N TYR A 7 31.23 -7.45 -7.01
CA TYR A 7 31.49 -8.79 -7.56
C TYR A 7 32.35 -9.66 -6.66
N ALA A 8 33.38 -9.11 -6.00
CA ALA A 8 34.25 -9.89 -5.12
C ALA A 8 33.49 -10.39 -3.87
N MET A 9 32.54 -9.60 -3.37
CA MET A 9 31.67 -10.02 -2.26
C MET A 9 30.66 -11.08 -2.69
N ALA A 10 30.07 -10.93 -3.89
CA ALA A 10 29.15 -11.92 -4.44
C ALA A 10 29.87 -13.24 -4.77
N ASP A 11 31.09 -13.17 -5.29
CA ASP A 11 31.95 -14.32 -5.59
C ASP A 11 32.37 -15.05 -4.31
N ALA A 12 32.80 -14.31 -3.27
CA ALA A 12 33.10 -14.89 -1.98
C ALA A 12 31.89 -15.64 -1.40
N ALA A 13 30.70 -15.00 -1.38
CA ALA A 13 29.49 -15.63 -0.88
C ALA A 13 29.09 -16.88 -1.69
N TYR A 14 29.23 -16.85 -3.02
CA TYR A 14 28.94 -18.01 -3.87
C TYR A 14 29.93 -19.17 -3.62
N ASN A 15 31.22 -18.87 -3.54
CA ASN A 15 32.24 -19.89 -3.31
C ASN A 15 32.15 -20.49 -1.89
N GLU A 16 31.83 -19.69 -0.88
CA GLU A 16 31.57 -20.16 0.49
C GLU A 16 30.33 -21.05 0.56
N MET A 17 29.25 -20.67 -0.12
CA MET A 17 28.04 -21.50 -0.24
C MET A 17 28.35 -22.87 -0.85
N MET A 18 29.15 -22.91 -1.93
CA MET A 18 29.51 -24.15 -2.61
C MET A 18 30.52 -25.00 -1.83
N ARG A 19 31.42 -24.37 -1.07
CA ARG A 19 32.48 -25.06 -0.31
C ARG A 19 31.97 -25.62 1.01
N ASP A 20 31.18 -24.83 1.73
CA ASP A 20 30.77 -25.13 3.11
C ASP A 20 29.36 -25.77 3.16
N GLU A 21 28.71 -25.95 2.00
CA GLU A 21 27.34 -26.48 1.84
C GLU A 21 26.31 -25.77 2.74
N ALA A 22 26.55 -24.49 3.02
CA ALA A 22 25.74 -23.66 3.91
C ALA A 22 25.15 -22.45 3.18
N ASN A 23 23.91 -22.10 3.53
CA ASN A 23 23.23 -20.94 2.96
C ASN A 23 23.95 -19.64 3.34
N GLN A 24 24.14 -18.76 2.36
CA GLN A 24 24.76 -17.46 2.55
C GLN A 24 23.74 -16.32 2.35
N SER A 25 23.98 -15.18 3.01
CA SER A 25 23.13 -14.00 2.89
C SER A 25 23.97 -12.75 2.68
N ILE A 26 23.62 -11.93 1.68
CA ILE A 26 24.23 -10.62 1.44
C ILE A 26 23.26 -9.54 1.89
N ILE A 27 23.68 -8.72 2.86
CA ILE A 27 22.87 -7.61 3.40
C ILE A 27 23.45 -6.28 2.90
N ILE A 28 22.63 -5.48 2.23
CA ILE A 28 23.02 -4.17 1.70
C ILE A 28 22.32 -3.07 2.51
N SER A 29 23.07 -2.36 3.34
CA SER A 29 22.58 -1.28 4.20
C SER A 29 23.06 0.10 3.74
N GLY A 30 22.34 1.16 4.14
CA GLY A 30 22.68 2.56 3.81
C GLY A 30 21.46 3.48 3.80
N GLU A 31 21.69 4.79 3.76
CA GLU A 31 20.62 5.81 3.71
C GLU A 31 19.80 5.78 2.41
N SER A 32 18.64 6.43 2.38
CA SER A 32 17.83 6.55 1.16
C SER A 32 18.63 7.26 0.06
N GLY A 33 18.75 6.64 -1.12
CA GLY A 33 19.53 7.17 -2.24
C GLY A 33 20.99 6.71 -2.28
N SER A 34 21.48 5.93 -1.31
CA SER A 34 22.88 5.46 -1.25
C SER A 34 23.26 4.38 -2.28
N GLY A 35 22.38 4.07 -3.24
CA GLY A 35 22.64 3.05 -4.27
C GLY A 35 22.31 1.60 -3.89
N LYS A 36 21.70 1.32 -2.72
CA LYS A 36 21.39 -0.06 -2.27
C LYS A 36 20.72 -0.94 -3.34
N THR A 37 19.69 -0.40 -3.99
CA THR A 37 18.91 -1.12 -5.01
C THR A 37 19.76 -1.43 -6.25
N GLU A 38 20.60 -0.49 -6.67
CA GLU A 38 21.53 -0.69 -7.79
C GLU A 38 22.64 -1.68 -7.43
N THR A 39 23.18 -1.63 -6.22
CA THR A 39 24.12 -2.64 -5.71
C THR A 39 23.48 -4.02 -5.70
N ALA A 40 22.22 -4.14 -5.25
CA ALA A 40 21.49 -5.40 -5.26
C ALA A 40 21.30 -5.96 -6.68
N LYS A 41 20.99 -5.09 -7.67
CA LYS A 41 20.92 -5.48 -9.09
C LYS A 41 22.24 -6.07 -9.58
N ILE A 42 23.35 -5.39 -9.28
CA ILE A 42 24.69 -5.79 -9.70
C ILE A 42 25.06 -7.16 -9.10
N VAL A 43 24.77 -7.38 -7.81
CA VAL A 43 24.97 -8.68 -7.15
C VAL A 43 24.15 -9.77 -7.85
N MET A 44 22.86 -9.53 -8.11
CA MET A 44 21.99 -10.50 -8.77
C MET A 44 22.46 -10.84 -10.19
N GLN A 45 22.86 -9.84 -10.98
CA GLN A 45 23.38 -10.04 -12.33
C GLN A 45 24.64 -10.90 -12.33
N TYR A 46 25.52 -10.69 -11.34
CA TYR A 46 26.74 -11.46 -11.20
C TYR A 46 26.45 -12.92 -10.81
N LEU A 47 25.60 -13.15 -9.82
CA LEU A 47 25.19 -14.49 -9.40
C LEU A 47 24.45 -15.25 -10.53
N ALA A 48 23.63 -14.53 -11.30
CA ALA A 48 22.97 -15.04 -12.50
C ALA A 48 23.98 -15.48 -13.58
N ALA A 49 25.01 -14.68 -13.81
CA ALA A 49 26.07 -15.00 -14.76
C ALA A 49 26.91 -16.21 -14.32
N LEU A 50 27.23 -16.33 -13.03
CA LEU A 50 27.98 -17.47 -12.48
C LEU A 50 27.16 -18.77 -12.50
N GLY A 51 25.90 -18.71 -12.07
CA GLY A 51 25.01 -19.85 -11.96
C GLY A 51 24.34 -20.27 -13.28
N GLY A 52 24.70 -19.64 -14.40
CA GLY A 52 24.01 -19.75 -15.69
C GLY A 52 23.86 -21.18 -16.23
N GLY A 53 22.63 -21.54 -16.59
CA GLY A 53 22.24 -22.77 -17.29
C GLY A 53 21.10 -22.47 -18.28
N CYS A 54 20.78 -23.38 -19.20
CA CYS A 54 19.86 -23.16 -20.34
C CYS A 54 18.37 -22.87 -20.00
N SER A 55 18.02 -22.55 -18.75
CA SER A 55 16.61 -22.47 -18.30
C SER A 55 15.96 -21.09 -18.41
N GLY A 56 16.72 -20.02 -18.66
CA GLY A 56 16.18 -18.66 -18.82
C GLY A 56 15.69 -18.00 -17.53
N ILE A 57 15.76 -18.71 -16.39
CA ILE A 57 15.37 -18.23 -15.06
C ILE A 57 16.20 -17.00 -14.65
N GLU A 58 17.45 -16.89 -15.11
CA GLU A 58 18.28 -15.70 -14.86
C GLU A 58 17.61 -14.39 -15.32
N ASN A 59 16.96 -14.40 -16.49
CA ASN A 59 16.29 -13.21 -17.01
C ASN A 59 15.02 -12.91 -16.21
N GLU A 60 14.30 -13.94 -15.76
CA GLU A 60 13.07 -13.79 -14.99
C GLU A 60 13.33 -13.19 -13.59
N VAL A 61 14.39 -13.64 -12.91
CA VAL A 61 14.84 -13.08 -11.62
C VAL A 61 15.22 -11.61 -11.77
N LEU A 62 15.92 -11.24 -12.84
CA LEU A 62 16.30 -9.86 -13.13
C LEU A 62 15.10 -8.98 -13.51
N LEU A 63 14.18 -9.49 -14.33
CA LEU A 63 12.94 -8.80 -14.73
C LEU A 63 12.03 -8.52 -13.54
N THR A 64 11.99 -9.42 -12.57
CA THR A 64 11.16 -9.25 -11.37
C THR A 64 11.59 -8.03 -10.54
N ASN A 65 12.83 -7.58 -10.66
CA ASN A 65 13.26 -6.36 -9.97
C ASN A 65 12.60 -5.09 -10.53
N PHE A 66 12.37 -5.00 -11.85
CA PHE A 66 11.66 -3.89 -12.46
C PHE A 66 10.19 -3.82 -11.98
N ILE A 67 9.54 -4.97 -11.85
CA ILE A 67 8.16 -5.06 -11.36
C ILE A 67 8.09 -4.58 -9.90
N LEU A 68 9.03 -5.02 -9.06
CA LEU A 68 9.02 -4.69 -7.64
C LEU A 68 9.38 -3.23 -7.35
N GLU A 69 10.19 -2.61 -8.20
CA GLU A 69 10.40 -1.17 -8.18
C GLU A 69 9.12 -0.40 -8.54
N ALA A 70 8.35 -0.86 -9.53
CA ALA A 70 7.07 -0.25 -9.89
C ALA A 70 6.04 -0.30 -8.75
N PHE A 71 6.06 -1.36 -7.92
CA PHE A 71 5.10 -1.54 -6.83
C PHE A 71 5.48 -0.88 -5.50
N GLY A 72 6.77 -0.83 -5.18
CA GLY A 72 7.20 -0.44 -3.83
C GLY A 72 8.21 0.70 -3.77
N ASN A 73 8.58 1.29 -4.90
CA ASN A 73 9.27 2.57 -4.87
C ASN A 73 8.25 3.71 -4.78
N ALA A 74 8.61 4.74 -4.02
CA ALA A 74 7.85 5.98 -3.94
C ALA A 74 8.81 7.17 -4.03
N LYS A 75 8.34 8.26 -4.65
CA LYS A 75 9.06 9.53 -4.62
C LYS A 75 9.07 10.08 -3.20
N THR A 76 10.26 10.45 -2.74
CA THR A 76 10.48 11.14 -1.46
C THR A 76 11.19 12.46 -1.72
N SER A 77 11.18 13.38 -0.76
CA SER A 77 11.89 14.66 -0.86
C SER A 77 13.41 14.54 -1.09
N LYS A 78 14.00 13.35 -0.91
CA LYS A 78 15.44 13.07 -1.08
C LYS A 78 15.77 12.12 -2.24
N ASN A 79 14.80 11.37 -2.75
CA ASN A 79 15.02 10.38 -3.82
C ASN A 79 13.70 10.08 -4.53
N ASP A 80 13.69 10.27 -5.85
CA ASP A 80 12.53 10.09 -6.72
C ASP A 80 12.17 8.60 -6.96
N ASN A 81 13.08 7.67 -6.66
CA ASN A 81 12.87 6.22 -6.77
C ASN A 81 13.25 5.52 -5.45
N SER A 82 12.71 5.99 -4.31
CA SER A 82 13.03 5.45 -2.99
C SER A 82 12.27 4.15 -2.73
N SER A 83 12.98 3.03 -2.58
CA SER A 83 12.38 1.77 -2.12
C SER A 83 11.87 1.93 -0.69
N ARG A 84 10.56 1.85 -0.49
CA ARG A 84 9.90 2.03 0.82
C ARG A 84 9.55 0.70 1.50
N PHE A 85 10.14 -0.41 1.05
CA PHE A 85 9.91 -1.75 1.59
C PHE A 85 11.22 -2.55 1.62
N GLY A 86 11.30 -3.49 2.56
CA GLY A 86 12.35 -4.52 2.57
C GLY A 86 12.00 -5.60 1.55
N LYS A 87 12.98 -6.00 0.73
CA LYS A 87 12.83 -7.04 -0.28
C LYS A 87 13.80 -8.17 0.04
N LEU A 88 13.28 -9.37 0.29
CA LEU A 88 14.08 -10.58 0.42
C LEU A 88 13.96 -11.39 -0.86
N ILE A 89 15.09 -11.63 -1.50
CA ILE A 89 15.22 -12.48 -2.70
C ILE A 89 16.10 -13.66 -2.29
N GLU A 90 15.53 -14.85 -2.28
CA GLU A 90 16.25 -16.10 -2.10
C GLU A 90 16.50 -16.68 -3.50
N ILE A 91 17.76 -16.87 -3.88
CA ILE A 91 18.15 -17.54 -5.13
C ILE A 91 18.60 -18.94 -4.74
N HIS A 92 18.01 -19.95 -5.34
CA HIS A 92 18.32 -21.35 -5.07
C HIS A 92 19.30 -21.86 -6.12
N PHE A 93 20.37 -22.50 -5.63
CA PHE A 93 21.37 -23.16 -6.46
C PHE A 93 21.29 -24.67 -6.27
N SER A 94 21.51 -25.42 -7.33
CA SER A 94 21.69 -26.86 -7.28
C SER A 94 23.06 -27.22 -6.70
N THR A 95 23.27 -28.49 -6.37
CA THR A 95 24.57 -29.01 -5.93
C THR A 95 25.68 -28.84 -6.99
N MET A 96 25.32 -28.59 -8.25
CA MET A 96 26.26 -28.27 -9.33
C MET A 96 26.54 -26.76 -9.46
N GLY A 97 26.02 -25.93 -8.55
CA GLY A 97 26.17 -24.47 -8.59
C GLY A 97 25.32 -23.78 -9.65
N LYS A 98 24.30 -24.46 -10.18
CA LYS A 98 23.39 -23.87 -11.19
C LYS A 98 22.16 -23.30 -10.55
N ILE A 99 21.67 -22.16 -11.03
CA ILE A 99 20.40 -21.61 -10.53
C ILE A 99 19.27 -22.58 -10.87
N CYS A 100 18.55 -23.03 -9.85
CA CYS A 100 17.41 -23.95 -9.98
C CYS A 100 16.08 -23.29 -9.63
N GLY A 101 16.09 -22.10 -9.03
CA GLY A 101 14.89 -21.31 -8.75
C GLY A 101 15.18 -20.03 -7.97
N ALA A 102 14.16 -19.23 -7.75
CA ALA A 102 14.22 -18.09 -6.84
C ALA A 102 12.87 -17.91 -6.13
N LYS A 103 12.91 -17.45 -4.90
CA LYS A 103 11.74 -17.10 -4.10
C LYS A 103 11.88 -15.66 -3.64
N ILE A 104 10.84 -14.86 -3.88
CA ILE A 104 10.84 -13.47 -3.46
C ILE A 104 9.71 -13.29 -2.46
N GLN A 105 10.06 -12.89 -1.24
CA GLN A 105 9.08 -12.55 -0.21
C GLN A 105 8.82 -11.05 -0.28
N THR A 106 7.60 -10.67 -0.67
CA THR A 106 7.22 -9.28 -0.92
C THR A 106 5.97 -8.88 -0.14
N SER A 107 5.81 -7.58 0.10
CA SER A 107 4.59 -7.01 0.68
C SER A 107 3.35 -7.31 -0.16
N VAL A 108 3.48 -7.49 -1.48
CA VAL A 108 2.37 -7.85 -2.38
C VAL A 108 1.88 -9.26 -2.09
N THR A 109 2.76 -10.21 -1.77
CA THR A 109 2.37 -11.57 -1.38
C THR A 109 1.56 -11.57 -0.09
N ASN A 110 1.99 -10.80 0.91
CA ASN A 110 1.26 -10.65 2.16
C ASN A 110 -0.08 -9.93 1.96
N ALA A 111 -0.11 -8.88 1.13
CA ALA A 111 -1.33 -8.15 0.82
C ALA A 111 -2.34 -9.05 0.09
N ALA A 112 -1.89 -9.81 -0.92
CA ALA A 112 -2.72 -10.74 -1.66
C ALA A 112 -3.27 -11.85 -0.74
N LEU A 113 -2.43 -12.37 0.18
CA LEU A 113 -2.86 -13.34 1.19
C LEU A 113 -3.99 -12.78 2.08
N VAL A 114 -3.82 -11.57 2.60
CA VAL A 114 -4.83 -10.91 3.45
C VAL A 114 -6.11 -10.61 2.66
N MET A 115 -5.98 -10.26 1.37
CA MET A 115 -7.10 -10.01 0.46
C MET A 115 -7.76 -11.30 -0.07
N GLY A 116 -7.17 -12.48 0.19
CA GLY A 116 -7.68 -13.76 -0.30
C GLY A 116 -7.57 -13.93 -1.83
N CYS A 117 -6.60 -13.28 -2.47
CA CYS A 117 -6.34 -13.39 -3.91
C CYS A 117 -4.90 -13.83 -4.21
N SER A 118 -4.63 -14.20 -5.47
CA SER A 118 -3.26 -14.47 -5.89
C SER A 118 -2.46 -13.18 -6.04
N SER A 119 -1.14 -13.26 -5.81
CA SER A 119 -0.26 -12.09 -6.04
C SER A 119 -0.29 -11.63 -7.49
N HIS A 120 -0.46 -12.56 -8.44
CA HIS A 120 -0.57 -12.23 -9.87
C HIS A 120 -1.82 -11.39 -10.17
N GLU A 121 -2.99 -11.80 -9.68
CA GLU A 121 -4.24 -11.05 -9.87
C GLU A 121 -4.17 -9.65 -9.25
N LEU A 122 -3.61 -9.53 -8.05
CA LEU A 122 -3.43 -8.23 -7.39
C LEU A 122 -2.48 -7.33 -8.19
N MET A 123 -1.40 -7.90 -8.74
CA MET A 123 -0.48 -7.15 -9.59
C MET A 123 -1.14 -6.70 -10.89
N GLU A 124 -1.87 -7.59 -11.58
CA GLU A 124 -2.60 -7.26 -12.81
C GLU A 124 -3.63 -6.16 -12.55
N ALA A 125 -4.40 -6.26 -11.47
CA ALA A 125 -5.44 -5.29 -11.10
C ALA A 125 -4.88 -3.89 -10.78
N LEU A 126 -3.70 -3.82 -10.16
CA LEU A 126 -3.07 -2.55 -9.80
C LEU A 126 -2.21 -1.93 -10.91
N SER A 127 -1.79 -2.72 -11.89
CA SER A 127 -0.91 -2.28 -12.98
C SER A 127 -1.61 -2.13 -14.33
N THR A 128 -2.86 -2.58 -14.45
CA THR A 128 -3.61 -2.52 -15.71
C THR A 128 -4.98 -1.90 -15.51
N HIS A 129 -5.49 -1.30 -16.56
CA HIS A 129 -6.85 -0.81 -16.64
C HIS A 129 -7.53 -1.48 -17.83
N LYS A 130 -8.58 -2.26 -17.54
CA LYS A 130 -9.42 -2.89 -18.57
C LYS A 130 -10.45 -1.87 -19.04
N ILE A 131 -10.39 -1.52 -20.31
CA ILE A 131 -11.31 -0.58 -20.96
C ILE A 131 -12.19 -1.39 -21.91
N GLN A 132 -13.50 -1.35 -21.70
CA GLN A 132 -14.45 -1.99 -22.62
C GLN A 132 -14.75 -1.04 -23.79
N ALA A 133 -14.35 -1.43 -24.99
CA ALA A 133 -14.59 -0.70 -26.23
C ALA A 133 -15.55 -1.51 -27.12
N GLY A 134 -16.85 -1.28 -26.96
CA GLY A 134 -17.88 -2.06 -27.64
C GLY A 134 -17.93 -3.51 -27.12
N LYS A 135 -17.63 -4.48 -27.99
CA LYS A 135 -17.54 -5.90 -27.62
C LYS A 135 -16.15 -6.34 -27.15
N ASP A 136 -15.13 -5.52 -27.38
CA ASP A 136 -13.74 -5.88 -27.09
C ASP A 136 -13.29 -5.28 -25.76
N THR A 137 -12.47 -6.03 -25.01
CA THR A 137 -11.83 -5.55 -23.78
C THR A 137 -10.37 -5.23 -24.08
N ILE A 138 -10.04 -3.95 -24.07
CA ILE A 138 -8.68 -3.47 -24.27
C ILE A 138 -8.02 -3.33 -22.89
N THR A 139 -6.97 -4.11 -22.65
CA THR A 139 -6.17 -3.98 -21.42
C THR A 139 -5.03 -3.00 -21.67
N LYS A 140 -5.04 -1.88 -20.94
CA LYS A 140 -3.99 -0.87 -21.02
C LYS A 140 -3.14 -0.92 -19.75
N THR A 141 -1.83 -0.94 -19.90
CA THR A 141 -0.90 -0.80 -18.76
C THR A 141 -0.98 0.61 -18.19
N LEU A 142 -1.07 0.72 -16.87
CA LEU A 142 -1.08 1.99 -16.15
C LEU A 142 0.31 2.61 -16.08
N THR A 143 0.37 3.93 -16.03
CA THR A 143 1.60 4.63 -15.64
C THR A 143 1.86 4.44 -14.14
N LEU A 144 3.10 4.68 -13.70
CA LEU A 144 3.49 4.58 -12.28
C LEU A 144 2.56 5.39 -11.36
N TRP A 145 2.26 6.64 -11.73
CA TRP A 145 1.37 7.51 -10.95
C TRP A 145 -0.05 6.95 -10.84
N GLN A 146 -0.59 6.43 -11.95
CA GLN A 146 -1.92 5.84 -11.96
C GLN A 146 -2.00 4.56 -11.13
N ALA A 147 -0.95 3.73 -11.15
CA ALA A 147 -0.86 2.54 -10.31
C ALA A 147 -0.77 2.89 -8.82
N ILE A 148 -0.03 3.95 -8.47
CA ILE A 148 0.03 4.48 -7.09
C ILE A 148 -1.34 4.96 -6.62
N ASP A 149 -2.06 5.71 -7.46
CA ASP A 149 -3.39 6.18 -7.13
C ASP A 149 -4.40 5.03 -7.02
N ALA A 150 -4.33 4.03 -7.90
CA ALA A 150 -5.12 2.81 -7.81
C ALA A 150 -4.87 2.07 -6.49
N ARG A 151 -3.61 1.95 -6.06
CA ARG A 151 -3.24 1.39 -4.75
C ARG A 151 -3.82 2.21 -3.60
N HIS A 152 -3.72 3.54 -3.64
CA HIS A 152 -4.30 4.40 -2.61
C HIS A 152 -5.82 4.27 -2.54
N ALA A 153 -6.48 4.23 -3.69
CA ALA A 153 -7.92 4.04 -3.77
C ALA A 153 -8.32 2.68 -3.19
N LEU A 154 -7.60 1.61 -3.53
CA LEU A 154 -7.83 0.27 -2.98
C LEU A 154 -7.66 0.25 -1.45
N ALA A 155 -6.59 0.86 -0.93
CA ALA A 155 -6.36 0.92 0.51
C ALA A 155 -7.47 1.69 1.24
N LYS A 156 -7.90 2.84 0.70
CA LYS A 156 -9.02 3.62 1.23
C LYS A 156 -10.32 2.82 1.22
N PHE A 157 -10.59 2.11 0.12
CA PHE A 157 -11.78 1.28 -0.03
C PHE A 157 -11.81 0.13 0.99
N ILE A 158 -10.71 -0.57 1.19
CA ILE A 158 -10.61 -1.66 2.18
C ILE A 158 -10.83 -1.12 3.59
N TYR A 159 -10.20 0.00 3.93
CA TYR A 159 -10.35 0.60 5.26
C TYR A 159 -11.80 1.05 5.52
N ALA A 160 -12.41 1.73 4.54
CA ALA A 160 -13.81 2.13 4.62
C ALA A 160 -14.74 0.91 4.78
N SER A 161 -14.54 -0.13 3.98
CA SER A 161 -15.34 -1.37 4.05
C SER A 161 -15.20 -2.08 5.39
N LEU A 162 -13.98 -2.14 5.94
CA LEU A 162 -13.73 -2.70 7.27
C LEU A 162 -14.42 -1.89 8.37
N PHE A 163 -14.38 -0.56 8.26
CA PHE A 163 -15.04 0.32 9.20
C PHE A 163 -16.56 0.15 9.15
N ASP A 164 -17.15 0.12 7.95
CA ASP A 164 -18.58 -0.13 7.76
C ASP A 164 -19.00 -1.48 8.36
N TRP A 165 -18.21 -2.53 8.11
CA TRP A 165 -18.44 -3.85 8.70
C TRP A 165 -18.37 -3.82 10.22
N LEU A 166 -17.38 -3.12 10.80
CA LEU A 166 -17.24 -2.98 12.24
C LEU A 166 -18.47 -2.30 12.85
N ILE A 167 -18.95 -1.21 12.24
CA ILE A 167 -20.17 -0.51 12.65
C ILE A 167 -21.37 -1.46 12.59
N GLU A 168 -21.49 -2.27 11.54
CA GLU A 168 -22.54 -3.27 11.43
C GLU A 168 -22.49 -4.30 12.58
N GLN A 169 -21.30 -4.80 12.93
CA GLN A 169 -21.15 -5.75 14.04
C GLN A 169 -21.47 -5.11 15.39
N VAL A 170 -21.02 -3.88 15.63
CA VAL A 170 -21.35 -3.12 16.84
C VAL A 170 -22.87 -2.94 16.94
N ASN A 171 -23.52 -2.51 15.86
CA ASN A 171 -24.97 -2.33 15.82
C ASN A 171 -25.73 -3.64 16.07
N LYS A 172 -25.30 -4.77 15.48
CA LYS A 172 -25.88 -6.10 15.75
C LYS A 172 -25.74 -6.50 17.22
N SER A 173 -24.61 -6.18 17.85
CA SER A 173 -24.38 -6.48 19.27
C SER A 173 -25.21 -5.62 20.22
N LEU A 174 -25.55 -4.39 19.79
CA LEU A 174 -26.33 -3.42 20.55
C LEU A 174 -27.84 -3.48 20.26
N GLU A 175 -28.26 -4.24 19.25
CA GLU A 175 -29.66 -4.34 18.86
C GLU A 175 -30.47 -4.97 20.00
N VAL A 176 -31.21 -4.14 20.73
CA VAL A 176 -32.18 -4.59 21.73
C VAL A 176 -33.31 -5.27 20.95
N GLY A 177 -33.56 -6.56 21.22
CA GLY A 177 -34.57 -7.34 20.52
C GLY A 177 -35.90 -6.59 20.36
N LYS A 178 -36.60 -6.79 19.24
CA LYS A 178 -37.74 -6.03 18.65
C LYS A 178 -38.91 -5.57 19.57
N ARG A 179 -38.85 -5.73 20.88
CA ARG A 179 -39.83 -5.25 21.87
C ARG A 179 -39.51 -3.83 22.32
N ARG A 180 -40.07 -2.88 21.56
CA ARG A 180 -40.57 -1.54 21.98
C ARG A 180 -39.72 -0.77 22.99
N THR A 181 -38.87 0.12 22.48
CA THR A 181 -38.55 1.38 23.16
C THR A 181 -39.09 2.52 22.30
N GLY A 182 -40.23 3.09 22.67
CA GLY A 182 -40.88 4.18 21.92
C GLY A 182 -40.24 5.57 22.13
N ARG A 183 -39.08 5.64 22.79
CA ARG A 183 -38.36 6.87 23.13
C ARG A 183 -36.86 6.63 22.88
N SER A 184 -36.18 7.59 22.28
CA SER A 184 -34.75 7.55 22.01
C SER A 184 -34.12 8.92 22.27
N ILE A 185 -32.88 8.93 22.77
CA ILE A 185 -32.02 10.11 22.84
C ILE A 185 -30.85 9.86 21.88
N SER A 186 -30.62 10.77 20.95
CA SER A 186 -29.50 10.69 20.00
C SER A 186 -28.43 11.69 20.42
N ILE A 187 -27.19 11.23 20.52
CA ILE A 187 -26.03 12.07 20.78
C ILE A 187 -25.26 12.20 19.46
N LEU A 188 -24.94 13.42 19.08
CA LEU A 188 -24.13 13.72 17.90
C LEU A 188 -22.74 14.19 18.38
N ASP A 189 -21.72 13.45 17.99
CA ASP A 189 -20.30 13.80 18.21
C ASP A 189 -19.65 13.96 16.83
N ILE A 190 -19.14 15.14 16.53
CA ILE A 190 -18.56 15.49 15.24
C ILE A 190 -17.27 16.29 15.44
N TYR A 191 -16.42 16.31 14.41
CA TYR A 191 -15.22 17.15 14.39
C TYR A 191 -15.57 18.64 14.54
N GLY A 192 -14.76 19.35 15.34
CA GLY A 192 -14.86 20.81 15.48
C GLY A 192 -14.34 21.55 14.25
N PHE A 193 -14.51 22.88 14.25
CA PHE A 193 -14.00 23.74 13.17
C PHE A 193 -12.46 23.64 13.06
N GLU A 194 -11.93 23.47 11.85
CA GLU A 194 -10.50 23.29 11.56
C GLU A 194 -9.97 24.37 10.63
N SER A 195 -8.76 24.90 10.91
CA SER A 195 -8.08 25.82 10.00
C SER A 195 -6.56 25.64 10.12
N PHE A 196 -5.96 25.12 9.06
CA PHE A 196 -4.52 24.88 8.96
C PHE A 196 -3.86 25.77 7.88
N GLN A 197 -2.53 25.72 7.76
CA GLN A 197 -1.81 26.42 6.69
C GLN A 197 -2.19 25.90 5.29
N ASN A 198 -2.45 24.59 5.16
CA ASN A 198 -2.92 23.96 3.93
C ASN A 198 -4.22 23.19 4.24
N ASN A 199 -5.35 23.70 3.74
CA ASN A 199 -6.66 23.08 3.90
C ASN A 199 -7.06 22.37 2.61
N ASN A 200 -7.50 21.11 2.73
CA ASN A 200 -8.02 20.34 1.61
C ASN A 200 -9.56 20.35 1.61
N PHE A 201 -10.15 19.64 0.64
CA PHE A 201 -11.61 19.48 0.55
C PHE A 201 -12.24 18.92 1.84
N GLU A 202 -11.49 18.09 2.57
CA GLU A 202 -11.92 17.52 3.86
C GLU A 202 -12.21 18.61 4.90
N GLN A 203 -11.29 19.56 5.11
CA GLN A 203 -11.48 20.68 6.03
C GLN A 203 -12.67 21.56 5.62
N PHE A 204 -12.88 21.76 4.31
CA PHE A 204 -14.06 22.46 3.81
C PHE A 204 -15.35 21.74 4.22
N CYS A 205 -15.43 20.43 4.03
CA CYS A 205 -16.59 19.63 4.43
C CYS A 205 -16.85 19.69 5.95
N ILE A 206 -15.79 19.58 6.77
CA ILE A 206 -15.88 19.68 8.23
C ILE A 206 -16.43 21.05 8.64
N ASN A 207 -15.84 22.13 8.12
CA ASN A 207 -16.26 23.49 8.47
C ASN A 207 -17.66 23.83 7.96
N TYR A 208 -18.02 23.35 6.77
CA TYR A 208 -19.37 23.53 6.22
C TYR A 208 -20.43 22.83 7.09
N ALA A 209 -20.16 21.60 7.55
CA ALA A 209 -21.05 20.88 8.46
C ALA A 209 -21.23 21.64 9.79
N ASN A 210 -20.13 22.15 10.36
CA ASN A 210 -20.15 22.97 11.57
C ASN A 210 -20.98 24.25 11.39
N GLU A 211 -20.79 24.97 10.29
CA GLU A 211 -21.56 26.19 9.98
C GLU A 211 -23.05 25.91 9.88
N ARG A 212 -23.45 24.81 9.22
CA ARG A 212 -24.87 24.40 9.13
C ARG A 212 -25.47 24.06 10.49
N LEU A 213 -24.70 23.41 11.38
CA LEU A 213 -25.15 23.10 12.73
C LEU A 213 -25.28 24.36 13.59
N GLN A 214 -24.32 25.28 13.51
CA GLN A 214 -24.39 26.56 14.22
C GLN A 214 -25.59 27.39 13.74
N GLN A 215 -25.86 27.40 12.43
CA GLN A 215 -27.02 28.08 11.86
C GLN A 215 -28.34 27.50 12.39
N ASN A 216 -28.45 26.17 12.48
CA ASN A 216 -29.63 25.51 13.04
C ASN A 216 -29.80 25.82 14.54
N PHE A 217 -28.72 25.79 15.32
CA PHE A 217 -28.74 26.14 16.73
C PHE A 217 -29.21 27.58 16.96
N ASN A 218 -28.63 28.53 16.24
CA ASN A 218 -29.01 29.94 16.32
C ASN A 218 -30.49 30.13 15.96
N TRP A 219 -30.96 29.51 14.88
CA TRP A 219 -32.35 29.61 14.46
C TRP A 219 -33.33 29.06 15.51
N HIS A 220 -32.98 27.94 16.13
CA HIS A 220 -33.81 27.36 17.20
C HIS A 220 -33.86 28.29 18.42
N LEU A 221 -32.71 28.84 18.84
CA LEU A 221 -32.64 29.79 19.94
C LEU A 221 -33.51 31.04 19.67
N PHE A 222 -33.39 31.63 18.47
CA PHE A 222 -34.18 32.80 18.10
C PHE A 222 -35.69 32.53 18.10
N LYS A 223 -36.11 31.35 17.64
CA LYS A 223 -37.53 30.97 17.69
C LYS A 223 -38.05 30.88 19.12
N LEU A 224 -37.29 30.25 20.01
CA LEU A 224 -37.64 30.16 21.43
C LEU A 224 -37.75 31.55 22.06
N GLU A 225 -36.83 32.45 21.75
CA GLU A 225 -36.90 33.84 22.22
C GLU A 225 -38.15 34.58 21.70
N GLN A 226 -38.52 34.41 20.43
CA GLN A 226 -39.73 34.99 19.88
C GLN A 226 -41.00 34.44 20.54
N GLU A 227 -41.06 33.14 20.82
CA GLU A 227 -42.19 32.53 21.53
C GLU A 227 -42.31 33.10 22.95
N VAL A 228 -41.20 33.24 23.68
CA VAL A 228 -41.19 33.87 25.01
C VAL A 228 -41.65 35.33 24.94
N ILE A 229 -41.13 36.12 24.00
CA ILE A 229 -41.52 37.53 23.85
C ILE A 229 -43.01 37.66 23.50
N ASN A 230 -43.54 36.80 22.63
CA ASN A 230 -44.96 36.80 22.28
C ASN A 230 -45.84 36.37 23.46
N TYR A 231 -45.36 35.46 24.31
CA TYR A 231 -46.08 35.04 25.52
C TYR A 231 -46.09 36.12 26.61
N VAL A 232 -45.03 36.93 26.72
CA VAL A 232 -44.93 38.04 27.69
C VAL A 232 -45.67 39.31 27.24
N LYS A 233 -46.02 39.43 25.94
CA LYS A 233 -46.79 40.54 25.38
C LYS A 233 -48.32 40.34 25.39
N LEU A 234 -48.82 39.21 25.90
CA LEU A 234 -50.23 38.93 26.18
C LEU A 234 -50.51 39.09 27.69
#